data_AF-X1Q121-F1
#
_entry.id   AF-X1Q121-F1
#
_cell.length_a   1.000
_cell.length_b   1.000
_cell.length_c   1.000
_cell.angle_alpha   90.00
_cell.angle_beta   90.00
_cell.angle_gamma   90.00
#
_symmetry.space_group_name_H-M   'P 1'
#
loop_
_entity.id
_entity.type
_entity.pdbx_description
1 polymer ?
#
loop_
_entity_poly.entity_id
_entity_poly.type
_entity_poly.pdbx_seq_one_letter_code
_entity_poly.pdbx_strand_id
1 'polypeptide(L)'
;NWQKVSPKSEFYLFIPRDERLLERYEKYPKVADIFPLNGVGMTTARDSFVIDRDKNTLLNRIRLFKNSKYSDDDLHAFFQINRKKGWSIRKAWNMLQSISDSDLNKFVLPVLYRPFDVQWIFYHDSVVWRTVKRVMHHMMQENLALCIGRAGQVVGLEKPWNIVFCSDCIEDFNLFYRGGNVNFPLYIYPDTDNSPNHVRGTNRTMMMIFEPAEAYRPKKPNINQAFIDFLTKTYAKMAKPEKIFYYIYAVLC
;
A
#
# COMPACT_ATOMS: atom_id res chain seq x y z
N ASN A 1 -14.90 7.74 41.83
CA ASN A 1 -14.90 6.27 41.99
C ASN A 1 -13.80 5.67 41.13
N TRP A 2 -12.79 5.05 41.75
CA TRP A 2 -11.71 4.36 41.04
C TRP A 2 -12.14 2.91 40.76
N GLN A 3 -11.85 2.42 39.56
CA GLN A 3 -12.04 1.01 39.20
C GLN A 3 -10.68 0.31 39.16
N LYS A 4 -10.55 -0.80 39.88
CA LYS A 4 -9.35 -1.63 39.84
C LYS A 4 -9.24 -2.31 38.48
N VAL A 5 -8.09 -2.21 37.84
CA VAL A 5 -7.77 -2.90 36.58
C VAL A 5 -6.75 -4.01 36.83
N SER A 6 -6.75 -5.05 35.99
CA SER A 6 -5.76 -6.14 36.02
C SER A 6 -5.11 -6.25 34.64
N PRO A 7 -4.06 -5.45 34.35
CA PRO A 7 -3.42 -5.43 33.05
C PRO A 7 -2.83 -6.81 32.69
N LYS A 8 -3.11 -7.30 31.50
CA LYS A 8 -2.59 -8.57 30.95
C LYS A 8 -1.70 -8.31 29.74
N SER A 9 -0.75 -9.20 29.46
CA SER A 9 -0.02 -9.18 28.19
C SER A 9 -0.99 -9.42 27.03
N GLU A 10 -0.69 -9.02 25.80
CA GLU A 10 0.51 -8.31 25.33
C GLU A 10 0.47 -6.79 25.56
N PHE A 11 -0.73 -6.23 25.80
CA PHE A 11 -0.94 -4.79 25.72
C PHE A 11 -0.91 -4.04 27.05
N TYR A 12 -1.04 -4.75 28.18
CA TYR A 12 -1.07 -4.18 29.53
C TYR A 12 -1.97 -2.94 29.64
N LEU A 13 -3.22 -3.06 29.18
CA LEU A 13 -4.14 -1.92 29.10
C LEU A 13 -4.55 -1.44 30.50
N PHE A 14 -4.49 -0.12 30.70
CA PHE A 14 -4.87 0.56 31.95
C PHE A 14 -6.27 1.17 31.90
N ILE A 15 -7.16 0.58 31.10
CA ILE A 15 -8.55 0.99 30.98
C ILE A 15 -9.46 -0.16 31.43
N PRO A 16 -10.58 0.11 32.11
CA PRO A 16 -11.60 -0.91 32.37
C PRO A 16 -12.11 -1.50 31.04
N ARG A 17 -12.19 -2.82 30.95
CA ARG A 17 -12.67 -3.53 29.75
C ARG A 17 -13.62 -4.64 30.13
N ASP A 18 -14.64 -4.82 29.30
CA ASP A 18 -15.46 -6.03 29.32
C ASP A 18 -14.70 -7.16 28.60
N GLU A 19 -14.19 -8.12 29.37
CA GLU A 19 -13.41 -9.25 28.85
C GLU A 19 -14.23 -10.54 28.72
N ARG A 20 -15.57 -10.49 28.88
CA ARG A 20 -16.42 -11.71 28.87
C ARG A 20 -16.25 -12.60 27.63
N LEU A 21 -15.90 -12.00 26.49
CA LEU A 21 -15.71 -12.70 25.22
C LEU A 21 -14.24 -12.77 24.79
N LEU A 22 -13.29 -12.31 25.61
CA LEU A 22 -11.88 -12.19 25.21
C LEU A 22 -11.26 -13.55 24.85
N GLU A 23 -11.47 -14.57 25.67
CA GLU A 23 -10.92 -15.92 25.41
C GLU A 23 -11.47 -16.52 24.10
N ARG A 24 -12.73 -16.22 23.77
CA ARG A 24 -13.31 -16.62 22.48
C ARG A 24 -12.75 -15.80 21.33
N TYR A 25 -12.56 -14.50 21.53
CA TYR A 25 -12.00 -13.60 20.53
C TYR A 25 -10.57 -13.99 20.15
N GLU A 26 -9.74 -14.33 21.13
CA GLU A 26 -8.33 -14.71 20.92
C GLU A 26 -8.15 -16.05 20.18
N LYS A 27 -9.22 -16.85 20.04
CA LYS A 27 -9.23 -18.07 19.22
C LYS A 27 -9.41 -17.77 17.72
N TYR A 28 -9.84 -16.56 17.35
CA TYR A 28 -9.96 -16.19 15.93
C TYR A 28 -8.59 -15.82 15.34
N PRO A 29 -8.35 -16.13 14.05
CA PRO A 29 -7.09 -15.80 13.39
C PRO A 29 -6.90 -14.29 13.26
N LYS A 30 -5.68 -13.80 13.51
CA LYS A 30 -5.33 -12.40 13.24
C LYS A 30 -5.23 -12.18 11.73
N VAL A 31 -5.69 -11.03 11.23
CA VAL A 31 -5.59 -10.69 9.79
C VAL A 31 -4.14 -10.73 9.30
N ALA A 32 -3.18 -10.29 10.13
CA ALA A 32 -1.76 -10.34 9.81
C ALA A 32 -1.19 -11.77 9.73
N ASP A 33 -1.81 -12.75 10.37
CA ASP A 33 -1.42 -14.16 10.27
C ASP A 33 -2.02 -14.82 9.02
N ILE A 34 -3.19 -14.33 8.58
CA ILE A 34 -3.82 -14.74 7.32
C ILE A 34 -3.04 -14.19 6.13
N PHE A 35 -2.63 -12.91 6.18
CA PHE A 35 -1.91 -12.21 5.12
C PHE A 35 -0.48 -11.86 5.56
N PRO A 36 0.49 -12.77 5.36
CA PRO A 36 1.84 -12.62 5.92
C PRO A 36 2.62 -11.43 5.35
N LEU A 37 2.41 -11.07 4.07
CA LEU A 37 2.97 -9.86 3.51
C LEU A 37 2.02 -8.68 3.74
N ASN A 38 2.42 -7.75 4.60
CA ASN A 38 1.67 -6.53 4.84
C ASN A 38 2.61 -5.37 5.24
N GLY A 39 2.05 -4.18 5.29
CA GLY A 39 2.77 -3.00 5.74
C GLY A 39 1.96 -1.74 5.57
N VAL A 40 2.53 -0.63 6.00
CA VAL A 40 1.85 0.65 5.96
C VAL A 40 1.82 1.26 4.55
N GLY A 41 0.86 2.13 4.29
CA GLY A 41 0.81 2.92 3.05
C GLY A 41 2.03 3.83 2.85
N MET A 42 2.18 4.33 1.62
CA MET A 42 3.29 5.22 1.24
C MET A 42 3.14 6.61 1.89
N THR A 43 4.22 7.40 1.94
CA THR A 43 4.18 8.77 2.49
C THR A 43 4.90 9.71 1.56
N THR A 44 4.28 10.84 1.19
CA THR A 44 4.92 11.80 0.29
C THR A 44 5.69 12.90 1.01
N ALA A 45 5.18 13.37 2.16
CA ALA A 45 5.62 14.55 2.91
C ALA A 45 5.49 15.90 2.15
N ARG A 46 4.89 15.91 0.95
CA ARG A 46 4.71 17.05 0.04
C ARG A 46 3.57 16.77 -0.96
N ASP A 47 2.40 16.44 -0.42
CA ASP A 47 1.24 15.94 -1.19
C ASP A 47 0.92 16.85 -2.38
N SER A 48 0.82 18.17 -2.16
CA SER A 48 0.49 19.15 -3.19
C SER A 48 1.47 19.18 -4.37
N PHE A 49 2.71 18.70 -4.19
CA PHE A 49 3.70 18.67 -5.25
C PHE A 49 3.65 17.36 -6.06
N VAL A 50 3.39 16.22 -5.41
CA VAL A 50 3.46 14.91 -6.06
C VAL A 50 2.12 14.24 -6.32
N ILE A 51 1.02 14.76 -5.77
CA ILE A 51 -0.35 14.26 -5.99
C ILE A 51 -1.18 15.34 -6.68
N ASP A 52 -2.02 14.95 -7.62
CA ASP A 52 -3.01 15.82 -8.26
C ASP A 52 -4.22 15.03 -8.75
N ARG A 53 -5.37 15.68 -8.84
CA ARG A 53 -6.58 15.10 -9.45
C ARG A 53 -6.46 15.03 -10.96
N ASP A 54 -5.72 15.95 -11.57
CA ASP A 54 -5.46 15.94 -12.99
C ASP A 54 -4.05 15.39 -13.30
N LYS A 55 -4.04 14.30 -14.06
CA LYS A 55 -2.82 13.60 -14.46
C LYS A 55 -1.85 14.51 -15.22
N ASN A 56 -2.36 15.36 -16.10
CA ASN A 56 -1.54 16.21 -16.97
C ASN A 56 -0.91 17.34 -16.17
N THR A 57 -1.66 17.94 -15.25
CA THR A 57 -1.20 18.97 -14.32
C THR A 57 -0.05 18.45 -13.47
N LEU A 58 -0.20 17.24 -12.91
CA LEU A 58 0.88 16.58 -12.17
C LEU A 58 2.13 16.38 -13.03
N LEU A 59 1.97 15.79 -14.22
CA LEU A 59 3.11 15.48 -15.08
C LEU A 59 3.82 16.74 -15.56
N ASN A 60 3.08 17.80 -15.90
CA ASN A 60 3.64 19.09 -16.29
C ASN A 60 4.38 19.77 -15.13
N ARG A 61 3.86 19.70 -13.90
CA ARG A 61 4.54 20.19 -12.70
C ARG A 61 5.88 19.47 -12.49
N ILE A 62 5.92 18.15 -12.67
CA ILE A 62 7.17 17.37 -12.56
C ILE A 62 8.15 17.70 -13.69
N ARG A 63 7.68 17.85 -14.93
CA ARG A 63 8.52 18.29 -16.07
C ARG A 63 9.11 19.67 -15.83
N LEU A 64 8.31 20.61 -15.32
CA LEU A 64 8.75 21.95 -14.98
C LEU A 64 9.80 21.92 -13.87
N PHE A 65 9.60 21.12 -12.83
CA PHE A 65 10.58 20.93 -11.77
C PHE A 65 11.91 20.40 -12.32
N LYS A 66 11.86 19.30 -13.08
CA LYS A 66 13.03 18.66 -13.71
C LYS A 66 13.82 19.62 -14.61
N ASN A 67 13.12 20.42 -15.43
CA ASN A 67 13.75 21.29 -16.43
C ASN A 67 14.02 22.72 -15.93
N SER A 68 13.66 23.04 -14.69
CA SER A 68 13.94 24.36 -14.10
C SER A 68 15.43 24.60 -13.90
N LYS A 69 15.84 25.87 -14.05
CA LYS A 69 17.20 26.36 -13.76
C LYS A 69 17.28 27.09 -12.42
N TYR A 70 16.29 26.85 -11.56
CA TYR A 70 16.12 27.52 -10.28
C TYR A 70 17.20 27.11 -9.28
N SER A 71 17.56 28.06 -8.41
CA SER A 71 18.32 27.76 -7.20
C SER A 71 17.50 26.85 -6.26
N ASP A 72 18.14 26.26 -5.25
CA ASP A 72 17.41 25.43 -4.27
C ASP A 72 16.31 26.22 -3.56
N ASP A 73 16.56 27.49 -3.28
CA ASP A 73 15.61 28.37 -2.60
C ASP A 73 14.42 28.72 -3.50
N ASP A 74 14.68 29.01 -4.77
CA ASP A 74 13.65 29.26 -5.77
C ASP A 74 12.83 28.00 -6.05
N LEU A 75 13.44 26.81 -6.07
CA LEU A 75 12.73 25.54 -6.19
C LEU A 75 11.75 25.34 -5.01
N HIS A 76 12.20 25.61 -3.79
CA HIS A 76 11.35 25.52 -2.61
C HIS A 76 10.18 26.51 -2.66
N ALA A 77 10.45 27.77 -3.03
CA ALA A 77 9.45 28.82 -3.12
C ALA A 77 8.44 28.57 -4.23
N PHE A 78 8.91 28.31 -5.45
CA PHE A 78 8.08 28.15 -6.64
C PHE A 78 7.17 26.92 -6.56
N PHE A 79 7.70 25.78 -6.13
CA PHE A 79 6.92 24.54 -6.00
C PHE A 79 6.25 24.38 -4.64
N GLN A 80 6.38 25.37 -3.76
CA GLN A 80 5.82 25.37 -2.40
C GLN A 80 6.20 24.11 -1.61
N ILE A 81 7.44 23.63 -1.80
CA ILE A 81 7.94 22.44 -1.13
C ILE A 81 8.57 22.87 0.20
N ASN A 82 8.07 22.35 1.31
CA ASN A 82 8.65 22.63 2.62
C ASN A 82 10.05 21.99 2.78
N ARG A 83 10.98 22.71 3.41
CA ARG A 83 12.29 22.17 3.81
C ARG A 83 12.11 21.16 4.94
N LYS A 84 12.75 20.00 4.81
CA LYS A 84 12.74 18.95 5.85
C LYS A 84 14.13 18.35 6.02
N LYS A 85 14.55 18.19 7.27
CA LYS A 85 15.81 17.49 7.60
C LYS A 85 15.76 16.06 7.04
N GLY A 86 16.84 15.63 6.38
CA GLY A 86 16.93 14.30 5.77
C GLY A 86 16.45 14.20 4.32
N TRP A 87 15.97 15.29 3.71
CA TRP A 87 15.66 15.34 2.28
C TRP A 87 16.22 16.62 1.63
N SER A 88 16.77 16.48 0.43
CA SER A 88 17.35 17.59 -0.33
C SER A 88 16.63 17.74 -1.67
N ILE A 89 16.15 18.95 -1.94
CA ILE A 89 15.48 19.28 -3.21
C ILE A 89 16.44 19.15 -4.39
N ARG A 90 17.72 19.52 -4.21
CA ARG A 90 18.75 19.35 -5.24
C ARG A 90 19.02 17.89 -5.53
N LYS A 91 19.09 17.03 -4.50
CA LYS A 91 19.24 15.59 -4.69
C LYS A 91 18.05 15.01 -5.46
N ALA A 92 16.83 15.41 -5.10
CA ALA A 92 15.62 14.99 -5.80
C ALA A 92 15.63 15.42 -7.27
N TRP A 93 15.98 16.68 -7.54
CA TRP A 93 16.12 17.25 -8.87
C TRP A 93 17.18 16.50 -9.69
N ASN A 94 18.36 16.25 -9.12
CA ASN A 94 19.45 15.50 -9.77
C ASN A 94 19.01 14.08 -10.14
N MET A 95 18.29 13.38 -9.25
CA MET A 95 17.77 12.03 -9.52
C MET A 95 16.77 11.99 -10.68
N LEU A 96 16.04 13.08 -10.93
CA LEU A 96 15.13 13.14 -12.08
C LEU A 96 15.88 13.39 -13.40
N GLN A 97 17.14 13.81 -13.37
CA GLN A 97 17.91 14.06 -14.60
C GLN A 97 18.19 12.78 -15.39
N SER A 98 18.29 11.63 -14.73
CA SER A 98 18.49 10.33 -15.39
C SER A 98 17.23 9.78 -16.08
N ILE A 99 16.06 10.39 -15.85
CA ILE A 99 14.79 9.98 -16.45
C ILE A 99 14.49 10.87 -17.65
N SER A 100 14.18 10.28 -18.79
CA SER A 100 13.77 11.02 -19.99
C SER A 100 12.36 11.61 -19.81
N ASP A 101 12.04 12.70 -20.51
CA ASP A 101 10.72 13.36 -20.40
C ASP A 101 9.56 12.47 -20.89
N SER A 102 9.84 11.52 -21.79
CA SER A 102 8.89 10.50 -22.23
C SER A 102 8.69 9.40 -21.19
N ASP A 103 9.71 9.09 -20.39
CA ASP A 103 9.65 8.06 -19.35
C ASP A 103 8.99 8.54 -18.05
N LEU A 104 8.85 9.86 -17.82
CA LEU A 104 8.20 10.39 -16.61
C LEU A 104 6.79 9.82 -16.38
N ASN A 105 6.02 9.60 -17.46
CA ASN A 105 4.67 9.06 -17.35
C ASN A 105 4.63 7.62 -16.79
N LYS A 106 5.74 6.87 -16.84
CA LYS A 106 5.85 5.51 -16.27
C LYS A 106 5.79 5.51 -14.74
N PHE A 107 6.04 6.65 -14.11
CA PHE A 107 5.98 6.82 -12.66
C PHE A 107 4.66 7.43 -12.19
N VAL A 108 3.74 7.73 -13.11
CA VAL A 108 2.42 8.30 -12.77
C VAL A 108 1.43 7.17 -12.56
N LEU A 109 0.94 7.02 -11.32
CA LEU A 109 0.07 5.93 -10.89
C LEU A 109 -1.19 6.47 -10.21
N PRO A 110 -2.32 5.74 -10.25
CA PRO A 110 -3.43 6.02 -9.36
C PRO A 110 -3.00 5.77 -7.91
N VAL A 111 -3.45 6.62 -7.00
CA VAL A 111 -3.29 6.45 -5.55
C VAL A 111 -4.61 6.67 -4.85
N LEU A 112 -4.96 5.75 -3.96
CA LEU A 112 -6.05 5.97 -3.01
C LEU A 112 -5.55 6.92 -1.92
N TYR A 113 -5.84 8.21 -2.08
CA TYR A 113 -5.41 9.25 -1.15
C TYR A 113 -6.23 9.17 0.14
N ARG A 114 -7.56 9.09 0.02
CA ARG A 114 -8.52 8.89 1.10
C ARG A 114 -9.61 7.92 0.62
N PRO A 115 -10.45 7.33 1.50
CA PRO A 115 -11.59 6.52 1.06
C PRO A 115 -12.40 7.25 0.00
N PHE A 116 -12.62 6.58 -1.13
CA PHE A 116 -13.34 7.11 -2.30
C PHE A 116 -12.67 8.30 -3.01
N ASP A 117 -11.42 8.64 -2.70
CA ASP A 117 -10.66 9.72 -3.33
C ASP A 117 -9.39 9.15 -3.99
N VAL A 118 -9.57 8.64 -5.20
CA VAL A 118 -8.46 8.19 -6.05
C VAL A 118 -7.93 9.38 -6.85
N GLN A 119 -6.64 9.64 -6.73
CA GLN A 119 -5.93 10.72 -7.42
C GLN A 119 -4.72 10.17 -8.17
N TRP A 120 -3.96 11.03 -8.84
CA TRP A 120 -2.72 10.66 -9.52
C TRP A 120 -1.52 11.05 -8.67
N ILE A 121 -0.53 10.17 -8.57
CA ILE A 121 0.76 10.45 -7.92
C ILE A 121 1.92 10.25 -8.90
N PHE A 122 2.94 11.09 -8.79
CA PHE A 122 4.26 10.82 -9.36
C PHE A 122 5.08 10.01 -8.33
N TYR A 123 5.00 8.69 -8.46
CA TYR A 123 5.52 7.72 -7.50
C TYR A 123 6.97 7.35 -7.79
N HIS A 124 7.90 8.16 -7.25
CA HIS A 124 9.33 7.95 -7.42
C HIS A 124 10.11 8.36 -6.15
N ASP A 125 11.17 7.62 -5.82
CA ASP A 125 11.97 7.80 -4.59
C ASP A 125 12.67 9.17 -4.50
N SER A 126 12.78 9.91 -5.60
CA SER A 126 13.32 11.27 -5.57
C SER A 126 12.43 12.24 -4.79
N VAL A 127 11.11 12.14 -4.96
CA VAL A 127 10.14 13.14 -4.48
C VAL A 127 9.13 12.57 -3.49
N VAL A 128 8.92 11.24 -3.46
CA VAL A 128 8.13 10.56 -2.44
C VAL A 128 9.01 10.23 -1.23
N TRP A 129 8.59 10.61 -0.03
CA TRP A 129 9.37 10.42 1.20
C TRP A 129 9.61 8.94 1.54
N ARG A 130 8.56 8.11 1.49
CA ARG A 130 8.65 6.66 1.68
C ARG A 130 7.69 5.99 0.71
N THR A 131 8.24 5.31 -0.29
CA THR A 131 7.46 4.54 -1.27
C THR A 131 6.92 3.24 -0.69
N VAL A 132 7.64 2.60 0.24
CA VAL A 132 7.21 1.31 0.84
C VAL A 132 7.05 0.22 -0.24
N LYS A 133 8.02 0.17 -1.17
CA LYS A 133 8.05 -0.76 -2.32
C LYS A 133 7.80 -2.22 -1.94
N ARG A 134 8.23 -2.67 -0.75
CA ARG A 134 7.97 -4.02 -0.21
C ARG A 134 6.50 -4.44 -0.27
N VAL A 135 5.56 -3.49 -0.18
CA VAL A 135 4.12 -3.76 -0.23
C VAL A 135 3.51 -3.11 -1.46
N MET A 136 3.80 -1.82 -1.67
CA MET A 136 3.16 -1.04 -2.74
C MET A 136 3.46 -1.58 -4.14
N HIS A 137 4.61 -2.24 -4.37
CA HIS A 137 4.92 -2.83 -5.67
C HIS A 137 3.85 -3.82 -6.14
N HIS A 138 3.24 -4.57 -5.22
CA HIS A 138 2.17 -5.52 -5.55
C HIS A 138 0.84 -4.83 -5.88
N MET A 139 0.67 -3.57 -5.48
CA MET A 139 -0.50 -2.74 -5.78
C MET A 139 -0.29 -1.85 -7.02
N MET A 140 0.86 -1.96 -7.69
CA MET A 140 1.14 -1.30 -8.98
C MET A 140 0.69 -2.14 -10.19
N GLN A 141 0.08 -3.30 -9.94
CA GLN A 141 -0.56 -4.16 -10.93
C GLN A 141 -1.99 -4.44 -10.47
N GLU A 142 -2.80 -5.11 -11.30
CA GLU A 142 -4.15 -5.54 -10.95
C GLU A 142 -4.16 -6.41 -9.69
N ASN A 143 -4.56 -5.83 -8.56
CA ASN A 143 -4.59 -6.48 -7.27
C ASN A 143 -5.71 -5.88 -6.41
N LEU A 144 -6.00 -6.54 -5.30
CA LEU A 144 -6.89 -6.01 -4.26
C LEU A 144 -6.13 -6.02 -2.94
N ALA A 145 -6.41 -5.07 -2.06
CA ALA A 145 -5.87 -5.07 -0.71
C ALA A 145 -6.92 -4.70 0.32
N LEU A 146 -6.83 -5.32 1.50
CA LEU A 146 -7.51 -4.81 2.68
C LEU A 146 -6.69 -3.65 3.23
N CYS A 147 -7.33 -2.54 3.53
CA CYS A 147 -6.72 -1.39 4.19
C CYS A 147 -7.32 -1.27 5.59
N ILE A 148 -6.52 -1.58 6.62
CA ILE A 148 -6.99 -1.66 8.01
C ILE A 148 -6.20 -0.68 8.86
N GLY A 149 -6.91 0.25 9.51
CA GLY A 149 -6.33 1.17 10.47
C GLY A 149 -6.08 0.51 11.82
N ARG A 150 -4.95 0.87 12.45
CA ARG A 150 -4.57 0.37 13.78
C ARG A 150 -5.08 1.25 14.93
N ALA A 151 -5.33 2.53 14.66
CA ALA A 151 -5.64 3.54 15.66
C ALA A 151 -7.14 3.61 16.01
N GLY A 152 -7.76 2.47 16.35
CA GLY A 152 -9.20 2.36 16.61
C GLY A 152 -9.71 3.24 17.75
N GLN A 153 -8.86 3.61 18.70
CA GLN A 153 -9.23 4.50 19.81
C GLN A 153 -9.46 5.95 19.36
N VAL A 154 -8.98 6.32 18.17
CA VAL A 154 -9.08 7.68 17.64
C VAL A 154 -10.34 7.87 16.77
N VAL A 155 -11.13 6.80 16.57
CA VAL A 155 -12.45 6.87 15.90
C VAL A 155 -13.47 7.69 16.74
N GLY A 156 -13.14 7.92 18.02
CA GLY A 156 -14.03 8.43 19.06
C GLY A 156 -14.65 7.27 19.82
N LEU A 157 -14.67 7.33 21.15
CA LEU A 157 -15.24 6.26 22.00
C LEU A 157 -16.73 5.99 21.72
N GLU A 158 -17.41 6.96 21.13
CA GLU A 158 -18.83 6.93 20.80
C GLU A 158 -19.14 6.30 19.44
N LYS A 159 -18.12 6.07 18.59
CA LYS A 159 -18.30 5.51 17.25
C LYS A 159 -17.79 4.08 17.19
N PRO A 160 -18.49 3.18 16.47
CA PRO A 160 -17.94 1.88 16.15
C PRO A 160 -16.65 2.05 15.33
N TRP A 161 -15.73 1.11 15.49
CA TRP A 161 -14.51 1.05 14.71
C TRP A 161 -14.84 1.05 13.22
N ASN A 162 -14.27 1.98 12.46
CA ASN A 162 -14.65 2.24 11.06
C ASN A 162 -13.46 2.47 10.12
N ILE A 163 -12.29 1.98 10.51
CA ILE A 163 -11.04 2.16 9.77
C ILE A 163 -10.71 0.92 8.94
N VAL A 164 -11.66 0.53 8.11
CA VAL A 164 -11.53 -0.55 7.14
C VAL A 164 -11.94 -0.07 5.76
N PHE A 165 -11.17 -0.44 4.75
CA PHE A 165 -11.46 -0.15 3.34
C PHE A 165 -10.80 -1.21 2.45
N CYS A 166 -11.08 -1.19 1.15
CA CYS A 166 -10.37 -1.97 0.16
C CYS A 166 -9.80 -1.06 -0.93
N SER A 167 -8.64 -1.43 -1.47
CA SER A 167 -7.99 -0.69 -2.55
C SER A 167 -7.61 -1.62 -3.69
N ASP A 168 -7.68 -1.12 -4.91
CA ASP A 168 -7.16 -1.75 -6.13
C ASP A 168 -5.87 -1.07 -6.65
N CYS A 169 -5.40 -0.04 -5.94
CA CYS A 169 -4.18 0.70 -6.25
C CYS A 169 -3.35 0.96 -4.97
N ILE A 170 -2.19 1.59 -5.13
CA ILE A 170 -1.36 2.04 -3.99
C ILE A 170 -2.11 3.06 -3.13
N GLU A 171 -1.79 3.14 -1.84
CA GLU A 171 -2.50 4.02 -0.90
C GLU A 171 -1.57 4.86 -0.03
N ASP A 172 -2.08 6.01 0.39
CA ASP A 172 -1.40 6.90 1.32
C ASP A 172 -1.43 6.35 2.75
N PHE A 173 -0.36 6.60 3.52
CA PHE A 173 -0.22 6.23 4.93
C PHE A 173 -1.37 6.78 5.79
N ASN A 174 -1.88 7.97 5.46
CA ASN A 174 -3.00 8.62 6.11
C ASN A 174 -4.33 8.40 5.36
N LEU A 175 -4.54 7.22 4.79
CA LEU A 175 -5.82 6.85 4.20
C LEU A 175 -7.00 7.23 5.10
N PHE A 176 -6.91 6.90 6.39
CA PHE A 176 -7.87 7.33 7.41
C PHE A 176 -7.41 8.59 8.14
N TYR A 177 -8.31 9.21 8.93
CA TYR A 177 -8.09 10.43 9.72
C TYR A 177 -6.87 10.41 10.65
N ARG A 178 -6.32 9.22 10.95
CA ARG A 178 -4.98 9.06 11.51
C ARG A 178 -4.21 8.05 10.67
N GLY A 179 -2.93 8.39 10.45
CA GLY A 179 -2.01 7.53 9.75
C GLY A 179 -1.80 6.17 10.40
N GLY A 180 -1.12 5.29 9.66
CA GLY A 180 -0.81 3.95 10.12
C GLY A 180 -1.86 2.92 9.73
N ASN A 181 -2.59 3.19 8.65
CA ASN A 181 -3.27 2.12 7.92
C ASN A 181 -2.24 1.06 7.49
N VAL A 182 -2.68 -0.19 7.48
CA VAL A 182 -1.91 -1.34 7.04
C VAL A 182 -2.63 -1.94 5.85
N ASN A 183 -1.88 -2.13 4.78
CA ASN A 183 -2.30 -2.74 3.55
C ASN A 183 -1.92 -4.22 3.54
N PHE A 184 -2.89 -5.05 3.16
CA PHE A 184 -2.77 -6.49 3.01
C PHE A 184 -3.14 -6.86 1.56
N PRO A 185 -2.16 -6.86 0.63
CA PRO A 185 -2.40 -7.23 -0.76
C PRO A 185 -2.90 -8.68 -0.85
N LEU A 186 -3.84 -8.96 -1.76
CA LEU A 186 -4.36 -10.30 -2.00
C LEU A 186 -3.35 -11.17 -2.74
N TYR A 187 -2.60 -10.56 -3.67
CA TYR A 187 -1.56 -11.25 -4.44
C TYR A 187 -0.18 -10.64 -4.21
N ILE A 188 0.84 -11.51 -4.30
CA ILE A 188 2.25 -11.15 -4.31
C ILE A 188 2.78 -11.41 -5.73
N TYR A 189 3.54 -10.43 -6.21
CA TYR A 189 4.23 -10.46 -7.50
C TYR A 189 5.74 -10.65 -7.28
N PRO A 190 6.46 -11.30 -8.22
CA PRO A 190 7.91 -11.42 -8.15
C PRO A 190 8.56 -10.04 -8.28
N ASP A 191 9.66 -9.84 -7.55
CA ASP A 191 10.44 -8.60 -7.66
C ASP A 191 10.96 -8.43 -9.09
N THR A 192 10.76 -7.24 -9.64
CA THR A 192 11.22 -6.90 -11.00
C THR A 192 12.74 -6.82 -11.11
N ASP A 193 13.46 -6.63 -9.99
CA ASP A 193 14.92 -6.49 -9.98
C ASP A 193 15.67 -7.84 -9.91
N ASN A 194 14.97 -8.94 -9.61
CA ASN A 194 15.55 -10.28 -9.48
C ASN A 194 14.96 -11.27 -10.50
N SER A 195 14.82 -10.86 -11.76
CA SER A 195 14.53 -11.82 -12.83
C SER A 195 15.82 -12.52 -13.25
N PRO A 196 15.98 -13.85 -13.05
CA PRO A 196 17.14 -14.60 -13.53
C PRO A 196 17.05 -14.87 -15.05
N ASN A 197 16.57 -13.91 -15.84
CA ASN A 197 16.46 -14.03 -17.30
C ASN A 197 17.73 -13.55 -18.02
N HIS A 198 18.87 -13.99 -17.49
CA HIS A 198 20.15 -14.10 -18.22
C HIS A 198 20.57 -15.57 -18.34
N VAL A 199 19.62 -16.50 -18.48
CA VAL A 199 19.94 -17.86 -18.94
C VAL A 199 19.73 -17.92 -20.45
N ARG A 200 20.85 -17.80 -21.19
CA ARG A 200 20.97 -18.29 -22.57
C ARG A 200 20.64 -19.78 -22.58
N GLY A 201 19.64 -20.22 -23.34
CA GLY A 201 19.50 -21.64 -23.66
C GLY A 201 18.07 -22.16 -23.86
N THR A 202 17.68 -22.23 -25.14
CA THR A 202 16.83 -23.27 -25.76
C THR A 202 15.40 -23.56 -25.26
N ASN A 203 14.47 -23.38 -26.21
CA ASN A 203 13.17 -24.07 -26.38
C ASN A 203 11.97 -23.65 -25.52
N ARG A 204 11.45 -22.45 -25.78
CA ARG A 204 10.03 -22.09 -25.51
C ARG A 204 9.27 -21.55 -26.73
N THR A 205 9.80 -21.71 -27.93
CA THR A 205 9.23 -21.14 -29.18
C THR A 205 8.00 -21.89 -29.72
N MET A 206 7.27 -22.64 -28.89
CA MET A 206 6.15 -23.48 -29.37
C MET A 206 4.85 -23.35 -28.59
N MET A 207 4.58 -22.18 -27.99
CA MET A 207 3.29 -21.88 -27.33
C MET A 207 2.88 -20.39 -27.35
N MET A 208 3.34 -19.57 -28.32
CA MET A 208 2.93 -18.15 -28.41
C MET A 208 2.63 -17.73 -29.85
N ILE A 209 1.45 -18.09 -30.38
CA ILE A 209 1.00 -17.57 -31.69
C ILE A 209 -0.29 -16.75 -31.61
N PHE A 210 -1.08 -16.79 -30.53
CA PHE A 210 -2.30 -15.96 -30.43
C PHE A 210 -2.58 -15.50 -29.00
N GLU A 211 -1.89 -14.46 -28.55
CA GLU A 211 -2.35 -13.55 -27.49
C GLU A 211 -1.40 -12.33 -27.44
N PRO A 212 -1.90 -11.08 -27.41
CA PRO A 212 -1.03 -9.93 -27.23
C PRO A 212 -0.36 -10.02 -25.85
N ALA A 213 0.96 -9.84 -25.83
CA ALA A 213 1.81 -9.99 -24.65
C ALA A 213 1.61 -8.87 -23.60
N GLU A 214 0.39 -8.69 -23.11
CA GLU A 214 0.18 -8.09 -21.79
C GLU A 214 0.68 -9.10 -20.77
N ALA A 215 1.95 -8.91 -20.39
CA ALA A 215 2.78 -9.79 -19.58
C ALA A 215 1.99 -10.51 -18.47
N TYR A 216 1.66 -11.80 -18.69
CA TYR A 216 1.23 -12.70 -17.64
C TYR A 216 2.36 -12.82 -16.61
N ARG A 217 2.33 -11.95 -15.60
CA ARG A 217 3.23 -12.05 -14.45
C ARG A 217 2.65 -13.10 -13.51
N PRO A 218 3.38 -14.20 -13.23
CA PRO A 218 2.89 -15.19 -12.30
C PRO A 218 2.71 -14.53 -10.92
N LYS A 219 1.48 -14.50 -10.41
CA LYS A 219 1.14 -13.96 -9.09
C LYS A 219 0.76 -15.10 -8.15
N LYS A 220 1.15 -15.00 -6.88
CA LYS A 220 0.80 -15.98 -5.83
C LYS A 220 -0.14 -15.35 -4.81
N PRO A 221 -1.14 -16.08 -4.27
CA PRO A 221 -1.97 -15.57 -3.18
C PRO A 221 -1.11 -15.23 -1.95
N ASN A 222 -1.36 -14.09 -1.33
CA ASN A 222 -0.80 -13.69 -0.04
C ASN A 222 -1.64 -14.25 1.12
N ILE A 223 -1.96 -15.54 1.07
CA ILE A 223 -2.74 -16.18 2.12
C ILE A 223 -1.90 -17.30 2.70
N ASN A 224 -1.79 -17.34 4.03
CA ASN A 224 -1.05 -18.37 4.74
C ASN A 224 -1.60 -19.76 4.39
N GLN A 225 -0.72 -20.65 3.94
CA GLN A 225 -1.11 -21.99 3.50
C GLN A 225 -1.81 -22.78 4.60
N ALA A 226 -1.38 -22.66 5.86
CA ALA A 226 -2.02 -23.34 6.97
C ALA A 226 -3.49 -22.89 7.17
N PHE A 227 -3.79 -21.63 6.85
CA PHE A 227 -5.15 -21.11 6.88
C PHE A 227 -5.99 -21.66 5.72
N ILE A 228 -5.42 -21.77 4.52
CA ILE A 228 -6.08 -22.39 3.35
C ILE A 228 -6.39 -23.87 3.64
N ASP A 229 -5.42 -24.60 4.20
CA ASP A 229 -5.56 -26.02 4.52
C ASP A 229 -6.64 -26.23 5.60
N PHE A 230 -6.65 -25.37 6.62
CA PHE A 230 -7.70 -25.35 7.64
C PHE A 230 -9.09 -25.18 7.01
N LEU A 231 -9.29 -24.14 6.18
CA LEU A 231 -10.57 -23.91 5.52
C LEU A 231 -10.97 -25.07 4.60
N THR A 232 -10.02 -25.62 3.84
CA THR A 232 -10.26 -26.72 2.91
C THR A 232 -10.72 -27.97 3.67
N LYS A 233 -10.09 -28.27 4.81
CA LYS A 233 -10.47 -29.38 5.69
C LYS A 233 -11.86 -29.17 6.30
N THR A 234 -12.16 -27.96 6.77
CA THR A 234 -13.43 -27.65 7.43
C THR A 234 -14.62 -27.68 6.48
N TYR A 235 -14.47 -27.17 5.26
CA TYR A 235 -15.57 -27.03 4.30
C TYR A 235 -15.56 -28.07 3.17
N ALA A 236 -14.61 -29.01 3.18
CA ALA A 236 -14.39 -30.01 2.13
C ALA A 236 -14.30 -29.40 0.72
N LYS A 237 -13.85 -28.14 0.63
CA LYS A 237 -13.78 -27.37 -0.62
C LYS A 237 -12.67 -26.35 -0.55
N MET A 238 -11.87 -26.27 -1.61
CA MET A 238 -10.86 -25.22 -1.76
C MET A 238 -11.56 -23.89 -2.12
N ALA A 239 -11.43 -22.89 -1.24
CA ALA A 239 -11.94 -21.55 -1.49
C ALA A 239 -10.97 -20.77 -2.38
N LYS A 240 -11.51 -20.04 -3.36
CA LYS A 240 -10.71 -19.08 -4.14
C LYS A 240 -10.20 -17.96 -3.21
N PRO A 241 -8.97 -17.45 -3.39
CA PRO A 241 -8.41 -16.37 -2.56
C PRO A 241 -9.34 -15.16 -2.43
N GLU A 242 -10.00 -14.76 -3.52
CA GLU A 242 -10.95 -13.66 -3.57
C GLU A 242 -12.16 -13.92 -2.66
N LYS A 243 -12.65 -15.15 -2.58
CA LYS A 243 -13.78 -15.49 -1.70
C LYS A 243 -13.40 -15.38 -0.23
N ILE A 244 -12.18 -15.76 0.12
CA ILE A 244 -11.63 -15.58 1.47
C ILE A 244 -11.51 -14.07 1.77
N PHE A 245 -10.95 -13.30 0.84
CA PHE A 245 -10.80 -11.85 0.95
C PHE A 245 -12.15 -11.14 1.16
N TYR A 246 -13.15 -11.43 0.31
CA TYR A 246 -14.48 -10.80 0.40
C TYR A 246 -15.18 -11.15 1.72
N TYR A 247 -15.05 -12.38 2.20
CA TYR A 247 -15.61 -12.78 3.48
C TYR A 247 -14.98 -11.99 4.63
N ILE A 248 -13.64 -11.89 4.65
CA ILE A 248 -12.93 -11.12 5.68
C ILE A 248 -13.36 -9.65 5.65
N TYR A 249 -13.44 -9.05 4.45
CA TYR A 249 -13.90 -7.68 4.29
C TYR A 249 -15.33 -7.49 4.82
N ALA A 250 -16.25 -8.39 4.48
CA ALA A 250 -17.64 -8.33 4.94
C ALA A 250 -17.81 -8.53 6.45
N VAL A 251 -16.89 -9.22 7.12
CA VAL A 251 -16.91 -9.37 8.59
C VAL A 251 -16.36 -8.13 9.30
N LEU A 252 -15.43 -7.40 8.65
CA LEU A 252 -14.80 -6.21 9.22
C LEU A 252 -15.63 -4.93 9.04
N CYS A 253 -16.51 -4.89 8.03
CA CYS A 253 -17.41 -3.79 7.72
C CYS A 253 -18.76 -3.91 8.44
#